data_AF-A0A831WV64-F1
#
_entry.id   AF-A0A831WV64-F1
#
_cell.length_a   1.000
_cell.length_b   1.000
_cell.length_c   1.000
_cell.angle_alpha   90.00
_cell.angle_beta   90.00
_cell.angle_gamma   90.00
#
_symmetry.space_group_name_H-M   'P 1'
#
loop_
_entity.id
_entity.type
_entity.pdbx_description
1 polymer ?
#
loop_
_entity_poly.entity_id
_entity_poly.type
_entity_poly.pdbx_seq_one_letter_code
_entity_poly.pdbx_strand_id
1 'polypeptide(L)' 'MAEAENCFEQAIEVARRQEAKLLELRAVMSLSRLLLQQGRRDEARQRLAEVYGWFKERRI' A
#
# COMPACT_ATOMS: atom_id res chain seq x y z
N MET A 1 -15.20 -5.77 -6.70
CA MET A 1 -14.23 -5.98 -5.59
C MET A 1 -12.79 -5.89 -6.12
N ALA A 2 -12.46 -6.56 -7.23
CA ALA A 2 -11.14 -6.50 -7.86
C ALA A 2 -10.76 -5.13 -8.45
N GLU A 3 -11.73 -4.34 -8.94
CA GLU A 3 -11.41 -3.00 -9.49
C GLU A 3 -10.87 -2.06 -8.43
N ALA A 4 -11.40 -2.13 -7.19
CA ALA A 4 -10.93 -1.30 -6.09
C ALA A 4 -9.49 -1.64 -5.69
N GLU A 5 -9.13 -2.93 -5.67
CA GLU A 5 -7.75 -3.37 -5.45
C GLU A 5 -6.82 -2.80 -6.52
N ASN A 6 -7.19 -2.96 -7.79
CA ASN A 6 -6.39 -2.51 -8.92
C ASN A 6 -6.23 -0.96 -8.93
N CYS A 7 -7.28 -0.22 -8.57
CA CYS A 7 -7.19 1.24 -8.39
C CYS A 7 -6.19 1.63 -7.30
N PHE A 8 -6.18 0.93 -6.15
CA PHE A 8 -5.20 1.22 -5.09
C PHE A 8 -3.78 0.81 -5.49
N GLU A 9 -3.60 -0.29 -6.23
CA GLU A 9 -2.29 -0.69 -6.76
C GLU A 9 -1.73 0.35 -7.72
N GLN A 10 -2.55 0.86 -8.64
CA GLN A 10 -2.14 1.95 -9.54
C GLN A 10 -1.80 3.22 -8.77
N ALA A 11 -2.58 3.58 -7.75
CA ALA A 11 -2.29 4.74 -6.91
C ALA A 11 -0.96 4.59 -6.14
N ILE A 12 -0.63 3.39 -5.67
CA ILE A 12 0.65 3.06 -5.04
C ILE A 12 1.79 3.23 -6.05
N GLU A 13 1.64 2.70 -7.26
CA GLU A 13 2.67 2.79 -8.30
C GLU A 13 2.94 4.25 -8.70
N VAL A 14 1.88 5.04 -8.91
CA VAL A 14 1.99 6.47 -9.21
C VAL A 14 2.65 7.23 -8.06
N ALA A 15 2.26 6.95 -6.81
CA ALA A 15 2.87 7.58 -5.64
C ALA A 15 4.35 7.23 -5.49
N ARG A 16 4.74 5.98 -5.78
CA ARG A 16 6.15 5.54 -5.81
C ARG A 16 6.95 6.29 -6.88
N ARG A 17 6.42 6.39 -8.10
CA ARG A 17 7.07 7.11 -9.21
C ARG A 17 7.26 8.60 -8.92
N GLN A 18 6.32 9.20 -8.19
CA GLN A 18 6.38 10.61 -7.78
C GLN A 18 7.13 10.83 -6.46
N GLU A 19 7.64 9.76 -5.83
CA GLU A 19 8.22 9.77 -4.49
C GLU A 19 7.29 10.38 -3.42
N ALA A 20 5.99 10.35 -3.67
CA ALA A 20 4.95 10.91 -2.81
C ALA A 20 4.62 9.95 -1.65
N LYS A 21 5.56 9.83 -0.72
CA LYS A 21 5.52 8.87 0.40
C LYS A 21 4.20 8.87 1.20
N LEU A 22 3.63 10.06 1.45
CA LEU A 22 2.37 10.16 2.19
C LEU A 22 1.19 9.57 1.41
N LEU A 23 1.17 9.78 0.08
CA LEU A 23 0.14 9.22 -0.79
C LEU A 23 0.29 7.71 -0.93
N GLU A 24 1.52 7.22 -1.03
CA GLU A 24 1.83 5.78 -1.03
C GLU A 24 1.32 5.11 0.25
N LEU A 25 1.65 5.66 1.43
CA LEU A 25 1.20 5.13 2.72
C LEU A 25 -0.33 5.08 2.81
N ARG A 26 -1.01 6.16 2.39
CA ARG A 26 -2.47 6.24 2.44
C ARG A 26 -3.13 5.22 1.49
N ALA A 27 -2.56 5.00 0.31
CA ALA A 27 -3.05 4.03 -0.65
C ALA A 27 -2.85 2.59 -0.13
N VAL A 28 -1.66 2.27 0.41
CA VAL A 28 -1.37 0.97 1.04
C VAL A 28 -2.31 0.69 2.23
N MET A 29 -2.57 1.67 3.09
CA MET A 29 -3.51 1.50 4.22
C MET A 29 -4.93 1.20 3.74
N SER A 30 -5.38 1.87 2.68
CA SER A 30 -6.70 1.65 2.10
C SER A 30 -6.82 0.26 1.47
N LEU A 31 -5.80 -0.16 0.71
CA LEU A 31 -5.71 -1.51 0.15
C LEU A 31 -5.69 -2.58 1.26
N SER A 32 -4.90 -2.36 2.31
CA SER A 32 -4.80 -3.29 3.44
C SER A 32 -6.14 -3.45 4.16
N ARG A 33 -6.91 -2.37 4.33
CA ARG A 33 -8.26 -2.45 4.90
C ARG A 33 -9.22 -3.25 4.02
N LEU A 34 -9.14 -3.09 2.70
CA LEU A 34 -9.93 -3.84 1.74
C LEU A 34 -9.58 -5.34 1.76
N LEU A 35 -8.29 -5.68 1.84
CA LEU A 35 -7.82 -7.06 1.98
C LEU A 35 -8.31 -7.70 3.29
N LEU A 36 -8.29 -6.95 4.39
CA LEU A 36 -8.84 -7.41 5.67
C LEU A 36 -10.34 -7.72 5.59
N GLN A 37 -11.12 -6.89 4.88
CA GLN A 37 -12.55 -7.14 4.67
C GLN A 37 -12.81 -8.39 3.84
N GLN A 38 -11.86 -8.80 2.99
CA GLN A 38 -11.92 -10.02 2.20
C GLN A 38 -11.31 -11.24 2.93
N GLY A 39 -10.89 -11.09 4.18
CA GLY A 39 -10.25 -12.17 4.96
C GLY A 39 -8.78 -12.42 4.62
N ARG A 40 -8.18 -11.64 3.72
CA ARG A 40 -6.78 -11.75 3.25
C ARG A 40 -5.81 -11.04 4.20
N ARG A 41 -5.77 -11.49 5.46
CA ARG A 41 -4.99 -10.87 6.54
C ARG A 41 -3.49 -10.87 6.30
N ASP A 42 -2.94 -11.98 5.81
CA ASP A 42 -1.50 -12.12 5.58
C ASP A 42 -1.01 -11.16 4.50
N GLU A 43 -1.80 -11.02 3.42
CA GLU A 43 -1.50 -10.09 2.33
C GLU A 43 -1.58 -8.64 2.81
N ALA A 44 -2.59 -8.27 3.60
CA ALA A 44 -2.68 -6.94 4.20
C ALA A 44 -1.44 -6.63 5.06
N ARG A 45 -0.96 -7.61 5.84
CA ARG A 45 0.23 -7.47 6.68
C ARG A 45 1.50 -7.31 5.84
N GLN A 46 1.64 -8.08 4.76
CA GLN A 46 2.77 -7.98 3.85
C GLN A 46 2.83 -6.59 3.19
N ARG A 47 1.71 -6.08 2.67
CA ARG A 47 1.66 -4.74 2.04
C ARG A 47 2.06 -3.63 3.01
N LEU A 48 1.61 -3.69 4.26
CA LEU A 48 2.05 -2.76 5.29
C LEU A 48 3.55 -2.90 5.60
N ALA A 49 4.07 -4.12 5.70
CA ALA A 49 5.49 -4.34 5.96
C ALA A 49 6.39 -3.75 4.86
N GLU A 50 6.01 -3.91 3.59
CA GLU A 50 6.72 -3.35 2.44
C GLU A 50 6.79 -1.82 2.51
N VAL A 51 5.66 -1.14 2.79
CA VAL A 51 5.66 0.32 2.89
C VAL A 51 6.46 0.80 4.11
N TYR A 52 6.39 0.08 5.24
CA TYR A 52 7.22 0.40 6.41
C TYR A 52 8.72 0.22 6.13
N GLY A 53 9.11 -0.75 5.30
CA GLY A 53 10.49 -0.93 4.83
C GLY A 53 10.98 0.27 4.02
N TRP A 54 10.19 0.70 3.04
CA TRP A 54 10.50 1.87 2.21
C TRP A 54 10.65 3.18 3.01
N PHE A 55 9.86 3.36 4.06
CA PHE A 55 10.00 4.50 4.97
C PHE A 55 11.26 4.43 5.84
N LYS A 56 11.72 3.22 6.21
CA LYS A 56 12.94 3.03 7.02
C LYS A 56 14.22 3.16 6.19
N GLU A 57 14.21 2.66 4.94
CA GLU A 57 15.39 2.64 4.06
C GLU A 57 15.91 4.04 3.72
N ARG A 58 15.03 5.05 3.64
CA ARG A 58 15.42 6.42 3.23
C ARG A 58 15.75 7.37 4.38
N ARG A 59 16.19 6.83 5.52
CA ARG A 59 16.73 7.60 6.65
C ARG A 59 18.26 7.45 6.68
N ILE A 60 18.93 7.96 5.64
CA ILE A 60 20.37 8.25 5.62
C ILE A 60 20.51 9.64 5.01
#